data_AF-A0A846BWY8-F1
#
_entry.id   AF-A0A846BWY8-F1
#
_cell.length_a   1.000
_cell.length_b   1.000
_cell.length_c   1.000
_cell.angle_alpha   90.00
_cell.angle_beta   90.00
_cell.angle_gamma   90.00
#
_symmetry.space_group_name_H-M   'P 1'
#
loop_
_entity.id
_entity.type
_entity.pdbx_description
1 polymer ?
#
loop_
_entity_poly.entity_id
_entity_poly.type
_entity_poly.pdbx_seq_one_letter_code
_entity_poly.pdbx_strand_id
1 'polypeptide(L)'
;MPYRLKKFLSLFLTTSLLCLGSHLLPTVSSIPTAQILAQAQATQDRADEAQQLYQTGVEQLSKGQFGEALETFKQVLVIFQEIGNRVEEGNTLNNLGAVY
;
A
#
# COMPACT_ATOMS: atom_id res chain seq x y z
N MET A 1 -4.12 63.09 11.06
CA MET A 1 -3.32 61.88 10.80
C MET A 1 -4.21 60.63 10.70
N PRO A 2 -4.73 60.21 9.52
CA PRO A 2 -5.27 58.84 9.39
C PRO A 2 -4.85 58.14 8.09
N TYR A 3 -3.62 58.36 7.59
CA TYR A 3 -3.09 57.65 6.41
C TYR A 3 -2.61 56.21 6.72
N ARG A 4 -2.75 55.70 7.95
CA ARG A 4 -2.30 54.34 8.34
C ARG A 4 -3.37 53.25 8.24
N LEU A 5 -4.65 53.60 8.09
CA LEU A 5 -5.72 52.59 8.06
C LEU A 5 -6.01 52.03 6.65
N LYS A 6 -5.78 52.84 5.59
CA LYS A 6 -5.98 52.39 4.20
C LYS A 6 -4.94 51.37 3.70
N LYS A 7 -3.72 51.38 4.27
CA LYS A 7 -2.67 50.42 3.91
C LYS A 7 -2.98 48.98 4.35
N PHE A 8 -3.68 48.81 5.47
CA PHE A 8 -4.06 47.47 5.96
C PHE A 8 -5.22 46.87 5.16
N LEU A 9 -6.21 47.68 4.77
CA LEU A 9 -7.36 47.21 3.98
C LEU A 9 -6.94 46.76 2.56
N SER A 10 -5.94 47.44 1.97
CA SER A 10 -5.35 47.04 0.67
C SER A 10 -4.51 45.76 0.76
N LEU A 11 -3.93 45.46 1.93
CA LEU A 11 -3.08 44.27 2.12
C LEU A 11 -3.91 43.00 2.36
N PHE A 12 -5.11 43.13 2.92
CA PHE A 12 -6.06 42.02 3.07
C PHE A 12 -6.76 41.64 1.75
N LEU A 13 -6.96 42.61 0.86
CA LEU A 13 -7.64 42.36 -0.42
C LEU A 13 -6.76 41.59 -1.41
N THR A 14 -5.43 41.78 -1.36
CA THR A 14 -4.49 41.10 -2.26
C THR A 14 -4.11 39.69 -1.79
N THR A 15 -4.16 39.40 -0.49
CA THR A 15 -3.95 38.05 0.04
C THR A 15 -5.15 37.13 -0.22
N SER A 16 -6.37 37.67 -0.19
CA SER A 16 -7.58 36.91 -0.55
C SER A 16 -7.64 36.55 -2.04
N LEU A 17 -7.04 37.36 -2.92
CA LEU A 17 -7.07 37.13 -4.36
C LEU A 17 -5.96 36.15 -4.84
N LEU A 18 -4.90 35.97 -4.06
CA LEU A 18 -3.83 35.00 -4.35
C LEU A 18 -4.21 33.56 -3.90
N CYS A 19 -5.16 33.42 -2.98
CA CYS A 19 -5.62 32.11 -2.49
C CYS A 19 -6.63 31.41 -3.41
N LEU A 20 -7.20 32.12 -4.39
CA LEU A 20 -8.16 31.54 -5.35
C LEU A 20 -7.51 31.16 -6.71
N GLY A 21 -6.21 31.43 -6.89
CA GLY A 21 -5.50 31.21 -8.17
C GLY A 21 -4.65 29.94 -8.28
N SER A 22 -4.52 29.15 -7.21
CA SER A 22 -3.64 27.96 -7.17
C SER A 22 -4.35 26.62 -6.96
N HIS A 23 -5.68 26.58 -7.16
CA HIS A 23 -6.47 25.34 -7.18
C HIS A 23 -6.79 24.87 -8.61
N LEU A 24 -5.89 25.11 -9.56
CA LEU A 24 -5.91 24.45 -10.86
C LEU A 24 -4.65 23.60 -10.98
N LEU A 25 -4.91 22.29 -11.10
CA LEU A 25 -4.02 21.14 -11.09
C LEU A 25 -3.61 20.65 -9.70
N PRO A 26 -4.14 19.50 -9.23
CA PRO A 26 -3.33 18.62 -8.41
C PRO A 26 -2.19 18.15 -9.31
N THR A 27 -1.08 18.90 -9.33
CA THR A 27 0.18 18.37 -9.81
C THR A 27 0.44 17.14 -8.96
N VAL A 28 0.39 15.97 -9.59
CA VAL A 28 0.85 14.71 -9.06
C VAL A 28 2.12 15.00 -8.29
N SER A 29 1.99 14.98 -6.97
CA SER A 29 3.05 15.18 -6.01
C SER A 29 4.20 14.29 -6.45
N SER A 30 5.36 14.90 -6.68
CA SER A 30 6.64 14.23 -6.88
C SER A 30 6.77 13.11 -5.86
N ILE A 31 6.45 11.88 -6.25
CA ILE A 31 6.72 10.72 -5.40
C ILE A 31 8.24 10.74 -5.27
N PRO A 32 8.80 10.92 -4.06
CA PRO A 32 10.25 10.83 -3.89
C PRO A 32 10.66 9.48 -4.45
N THR A 33 11.61 9.42 -5.38
CA THR A 33 12.10 8.14 -5.95
C THR A 33 12.53 7.16 -4.84
N ALA A 34 13.01 7.69 -3.71
CA ALA A 34 13.26 6.93 -2.48
C ALA A 34 12.01 6.22 -1.93
N GLN A 35 10.83 6.82 -1.99
CA GLN A 35 9.58 6.23 -1.52
C GLN A 35 9.07 5.13 -2.46
N ILE A 36 9.25 5.28 -3.79
CA ILE A 36 8.93 4.22 -4.76
C ILE A 36 9.83 3.00 -4.53
N LEU A 37 11.14 3.23 -4.38
CA LEU A 37 12.10 2.15 -4.14
C LEU A 37 11.84 1.45 -2.80
N ALA A 38 11.57 2.21 -1.73
CA ALA A 38 11.26 1.65 -0.42
C ALA A 38 9.95 0.85 -0.44
N GLN A 39 8.93 1.33 -1.14
CA GLN A 39 7.66 0.61 -1.28
C GLN A 39 7.82 -0.65 -2.14
N ALA A 40 8.54 -0.56 -3.25
CA ALA A 40 8.82 -1.71 -4.10
C ALA A 40 9.61 -2.79 -3.34
N GLN A 41 10.60 -2.38 -2.55
CA GLN A 41 11.35 -3.29 -1.70
C GLN A 41 10.47 -3.94 -0.63
N ALA A 42 9.64 -3.16 0.07
CA ALA A 42 8.72 -3.71 1.07
C ALA A 42 7.72 -4.70 0.46
N THR A 43 7.20 -4.42 -0.74
CA THR A 43 6.35 -5.36 -1.48
C THR A 43 7.10 -6.63 -1.85
N GLN A 44 8.35 -6.51 -2.29
CA GLN A 44 9.19 -7.65 -2.64
C GLN A 44 9.54 -8.51 -1.42
N ASP A 45 9.94 -7.89 -0.31
CA ASP A 45 10.27 -8.59 0.93
C ASP A 45 9.06 -9.39 1.45
N ARG A 46 7.86 -8.80 1.37
CA ARG A 46 6.60 -9.48 1.72
C ARG A 46 6.27 -10.62 0.73
N ALA A 47 6.53 -10.44 -0.56
CA ALA A 47 6.35 -11.50 -1.55
C ALA A 47 7.27 -12.70 -1.28
N ASP A 48 8.53 -12.43 -0.92
CA ASP A 48 9.52 -13.47 -0.60
C ASP A 48 9.14 -14.22 0.68
N GLU A 49 8.67 -13.52 1.71
CA GLU A 49 8.13 -14.12 2.95
C GLU A 49 6.94 -15.05 2.65
N ALA A 50 5.98 -14.57 1.85
CA ALA A 50 4.81 -15.36 1.47
C ALA A 50 5.19 -16.61 0.67
N GLN A 51 6.18 -16.50 -0.22
CA GLN A 51 6.66 -17.65 -0.99
C GLN A 51 7.29 -18.71 -0.08
N GLN A 52 8.10 -18.32 0.91
CA GLN A 52 8.69 -19.25 1.87
C GLN A 52 7.63 -19.98 2.71
N LEU A 53 6.62 -19.24 3.18
CA LEU A 53 5.48 -19.81 3.88
C LEU A 53 4.67 -20.74 2.96
N TYR A 54 4.48 -20.39 1.69
CA TYR A 54 3.78 -21.23 0.73
C TYR A 54 4.47 -22.59 0.55
N GLN A 55 5.79 -22.60 0.38
CA GLN A 55 6.56 -23.86 0.31
C GLN A 55 6.42 -24.68 1.60
N THR A 56 6.41 -24.03 2.75
CA THR A 56 6.20 -24.68 4.04
C THR A 56 4.81 -25.32 4.12
N GLY A 57 3.76 -24.63 3.66
CA GLY A 57 2.40 -25.15 3.61
C GLY A 57 2.27 -26.36 2.68
N VAL A 58 2.94 -26.34 1.52
CA VAL A 58 3.00 -27.48 0.59
C VAL A 58 3.70 -28.67 1.23
N GLU A 59 4.81 -28.43 1.94
CA GLU A 59 5.53 -29.48 2.65
C GLU A 59 4.67 -30.09 3.77
N GLN A 60 3.99 -29.27 4.57
CA GLN A 60 3.05 -29.72 5.59
C GLN A 60 1.92 -30.56 4.99
N LEU A 61 1.33 -30.11 3.88
CA LEU A 61 0.30 -30.85 3.16
C LEU A 61 0.82 -32.22 2.72
N SER A 62 2.03 -32.29 2.15
CA SER A 62 2.65 -33.56 1.74
C SER A 62 2.91 -34.52 2.90
N LYS A 63 3.12 -33.99 4.12
CA LYS A 63 3.32 -34.75 5.35
C LYS A 63 2.01 -35.15 6.04
N GLY A 64 0.86 -34.73 5.50
CA GLY A 64 -0.46 -34.94 6.10
C GLY A 64 -0.73 -34.06 7.32
N GLN A 65 0.04 -32.99 7.51
CA GLN A 65 -0.11 -32.00 8.58
C GLN A 65 -1.18 -30.97 8.18
N PHE A 66 -2.41 -31.43 7.99
CA PHE A 66 -3.48 -30.63 7.38
C PHE A 66 -3.85 -29.40 8.21
N GLY A 67 -3.83 -29.50 9.54
CA GLY A 67 -4.15 -28.37 10.43
C GLY A 67 -3.10 -27.27 10.33
N GLU A 68 -1.82 -27.64 10.35
CA GLU A 68 -0.71 -26.71 10.19
C GLU A 68 -0.69 -26.11 8.78
N ALA A 69 -0.91 -26.93 7.75
CA ALA A 69 -0.99 -26.47 6.36
C ALA A 69 -2.10 -25.43 6.17
N LEU A 70 -3.26 -25.65 6.80
CA LEU A 70 -4.39 -24.72 6.74
C LEU A 70 -4.01 -23.34 7.29
N GLU A 71 -3.40 -23.31 8.48
CA GLU A 71 -2.98 -22.05 9.10
C GLU A 71 -1.84 -21.37 8.34
N THR A 72 -0.91 -22.14 7.78
CA THR A 72 0.17 -21.60 6.94
C THR A 72 -0.39 -20.99 5.66
N PHE A 73 -1.28 -21.68 4.94
CA PHE A 73 -1.87 -21.13 3.72
C PHE A 73 -2.79 -19.93 3.97
N LYS A 74 -3.46 -19.85 5.14
CA LYS A 74 -4.19 -18.63 5.53
C LYS A 74 -3.26 -17.43 5.70
N GLN A 75 -2.08 -17.62 6.31
CA GLN A 75 -1.09 -16.56 6.45
C GLN A 75 -0.60 -16.10 5.07
N VAL A 76 -0.23 -17.04 4.21
CA VAL A 76 0.17 -16.75 2.81
C VAL A 76 -0.89 -15.94 2.07
N LEU A 77 -2.17 -16.32 2.22
CA LEU A 77 -3.29 -15.65 1.57
C LEU A 77 -3.38 -14.17 1.96
N VAL A 78 -3.22 -13.86 3.25
CA VAL A 78 -3.23 -12.48 3.75
C VAL A 78 -2.12 -11.67 3.10
N ILE A 79 -0.90 -12.21 3.04
CA ILE A 79 0.24 -11.49 2.45
C ILE A 79 0.02 -11.21 0.96
N PHE A 80 -0.39 -12.23 0.19
CA PHE A 80 -0.63 -12.05 -1.24
C PHE A 80 -1.78 -11.09 -1.54
N GLN A 81 -2.79 -11.01 -0.67
CA GLN A 81 -3.85 -10.00 -0.75
C GLN A 81 -3.33 -8.59 -0.45
N GLU A 82 -2.51 -8.43 0.58
CA GLU A 82 -1.91 -7.13 0.96
C GLU A 82 -1.03 -6.55 -0.15
N ILE A 83 -0.22 -7.39 -0.79
CA ILE A 83 0.66 -6.95 -1.90
C ILE A 83 -0.04 -6.94 -3.26
N GLY A 84 -1.30 -7.39 -3.34
CA GLY A 84 -2.09 -7.43 -4.56
C GLY A 84 -1.69 -8.49 -5.58
N ASN A 85 -0.99 -9.55 -5.17
CA ASN A 85 -0.59 -10.66 -6.05
C ASN A 85 -1.74 -11.66 -6.24
N ARG A 86 -2.61 -11.38 -7.23
CA ARG A 86 -3.82 -12.19 -7.51
C ARG A 86 -3.54 -13.59 -8.04
N VAL A 87 -2.39 -13.81 -8.69
CA VAL A 87 -2.03 -15.13 -9.21
C VAL A 87 -1.74 -16.08 -8.05
N GLU A 88 -0.89 -15.64 -7.13
CA GLU A 88 -0.53 -16.46 -5.97
C GLU A 88 -1.65 -16.56 -4.94
N GLU A 89 -2.53 -15.56 -4.85
CA GLU A 89 -3.80 -15.67 -4.13
C GLU A 89 -4.63 -16.86 -4.62
N GLY A 90 -4.82 -16.98 -5.94
CA GLY A 90 -5.55 -18.10 -6.55
C GLY A 90 -4.90 -19.46 -6.28
N ASN A 91 -3.58 -19.55 -6.39
CA ASN A 91 -2.83 -20.77 -6.06
C ASN A 91 -3.02 -21.15 -4.58
N THR A 92 -2.95 -20.17 -3.68
CA THR A 92 -3.12 -20.39 -2.25
C THR A 92 -4.54 -20.87 -1.91
N LEU A 93 -5.56 -20.28 -2.54
CA LEU A 93 -6.96 -20.72 -2.38
C LEU A 93 -7.18 -22.15 -2.90
N ASN A 94 -6.54 -22.52 -4.02
CA ASN A 94 -6.60 -23.89 -4.53
C ASN A 94 -6.02 -24.90 -3.54
N ASN A 95 -4.87 -24.58 -2.91
CA ASN A 95 -4.30 -25.43 -1.87
C ASN A 95 -5.15 -25.49 -0.60
N LEU A 96 -5.74 -24.38 -0.16
CA LEU A 96 -6.72 -24.38 0.94
C LEU A 96 -7.90 -25.30 0.63
N GLY A 97 -8.41 -25.28 -0.60
CA GLY A 97 -9.46 -26.18 -1.05
C GLY A 97 -9.04 -27.66 -1.10
N ALA A 98 -7.75 -27.96 -1.27
CA ALA A 98 -7.22 -29.31 -1.21
C ALA A 98 -6.97 -29.82 0.23
N VAL A 99 -6.85 -28.89 1.20
CA VAL A 99 -6.67 -29.20 2.62
C VAL A 99 -8.00 -29.50 3.30
N TYR A 100 -9.09 -28.85 2.89
CA TYR A 100 -10.46 -29.11 3.36
C TYR A 100 -11.03 -30.41 2.80
#